data_AF-A0A3A6R577-F1
#
_entry.id   AF-A0A3A6R577-F1
#
_cell.length_a   1.000
_cell.length_b   1.000
_cell.length_c   1.000
_cell.angle_alpha   90.00
_cell.angle_beta   90.00
_cell.angle_gamma   90.00
#
_symmetry.space_group_name_H-M   'P 1'
#
loop_
_entity.id
_entity.type
_entity.pdbx_description
1 polymer ?
#
loop_
_entity_poly.entity_id
_entity_poly.type
_entity_poly.pdbx_seq_one_letter_code
_entity_poly.pdbx_strand_id
1 'polypeptide(L)'
;MIQPYSWTIRFDVAPELVADGFSFNDVRALEMLGRELGHADMSTELAAAVICAPHPVRVVQEQGYGPKHAQFNAQIAECNASIPNSGVVSAALAKAITLLEQVAFVSHESDGTAEVLVDLQTALALVKGEQPISDIMWQPCPE
;
A
#
# COMPACT_ATOMS: atom_id res chain seq x y z
N MET A 1 21.64 21.12 6.07
CA MET A 1 20.31 21.00 5.44
C MET A 1 19.39 20.45 6.51
N ILE A 2 18.30 21.13 6.85
CA ILE A 2 17.33 20.63 7.84
C ILE A 2 16.53 19.52 7.16
N GLN A 3 16.42 18.36 7.80
CA GLN A 3 15.61 17.25 7.30
C GLN A 3 14.14 17.47 7.66
N PRO A 4 13.18 17.10 6.79
CA PRO A 4 11.78 17.14 7.14
C PRO A 4 11.46 16.11 8.23
N TYR A 5 10.45 16.41 9.05
CA TYR A 5 9.81 15.40 9.90
C TYR A 5 8.87 14.57 9.03
N SER A 6 9.03 13.25 9.08
CA SER A 6 8.30 12.30 8.21
C SER A 6 7.52 11.28 9.03
N TRP A 7 6.31 10.97 8.57
CA TRP A 7 5.45 9.93 9.15
C TRP A 7 5.01 8.94 8.07
N THR A 8 4.82 7.68 8.46
CA THR A 8 4.17 6.67 7.62
C THR A 8 2.75 6.45 8.13
N ILE A 9 1.76 6.65 7.26
CA ILE A 9 0.33 6.57 7.61
C ILE A 9 -0.30 5.43 6.80
N ARG A 10 -1.24 4.72 7.43
CA ARG A 10 -2.06 3.71 6.78
C ARG A 10 -3.54 4.13 6.83
N PHE A 11 -4.22 3.96 5.69
CA PHE A 11 -5.65 4.20 5.55
C PHE A 11 -6.36 2.90 5.19
N ASP A 12 -7.48 2.61 5.84
CA ASP A 12 -8.44 1.60 5.39
C ASP A 12 -9.63 2.33 4.77
N VAL A 13 -10.01 1.92 3.54
CA VAL A 13 -11.11 2.52 2.77
C VAL A 13 -12.12 1.42 2.45
N ALA A 14 -13.40 1.77 2.49
CA ALA A 14 -14.49 0.86 2.16
C ALA A 14 -14.33 0.31 0.72
N PRO A 15 -14.52 -1.01 0.49
CA PRO A 15 -14.47 -1.59 -0.86
C PRO A 15 -15.42 -0.90 -1.85
N GLU A 16 -16.58 -0.44 -1.39
CA GLU A 16 -17.59 0.25 -2.20
C GLU A 16 -17.04 1.55 -2.81
N LEU A 17 -16.25 2.32 -2.05
CA LEU A 17 -15.61 3.53 -2.57
C LEU A 17 -14.59 3.19 -3.66
N VAL A 18 -13.86 2.08 -3.50
CA VAL A 18 -12.92 1.58 -4.51
C VAL A 18 -13.68 1.14 -5.77
N ALA A 19 -14.83 0.47 -5.59
CA ALA A 19 -15.73 0.09 -6.68
C ALA A 19 -16.27 1.32 -7.44
N ASP A 20 -16.53 2.42 -6.73
CA ASP A 20 -16.92 3.72 -7.30
C ASP A 20 -15.79 4.46 -8.01
N GLY A 21 -14.59 3.86 -8.10
CA GLY A 21 -13.44 4.42 -8.81
C GLY A 21 -12.50 5.25 -7.95
N PHE A 22 -12.59 5.17 -6.62
CA PHE A 22 -11.62 5.81 -5.75
C PHE A 22 -10.19 5.27 -6.01
N SER A 23 -9.25 6.19 -6.15
CA SER A 23 -7.82 5.90 -6.26
C SER A 23 -7.02 6.87 -5.40
N PHE A 24 -6.11 6.32 -4.60
CA PHE A 24 -5.23 7.06 -3.70
C PHE A 24 -3.82 7.16 -4.27
N ASN A 25 -3.36 8.37 -4.50
CA ASN A 25 -2.07 8.69 -5.11
C ASN A 25 -1.39 9.86 -4.41
N ASP A 26 -0.16 10.18 -4.81
CA ASP A 26 0.65 11.25 -4.21
C ASP A 26 -0.07 12.60 -4.18
N VAL A 27 -0.77 12.93 -5.27
CA VAL A 27 -1.54 14.18 -5.39
C VAL A 27 -2.65 14.22 -4.35
N ARG A 28 -3.46 13.15 -4.25
CA ARG A 28 -4.54 13.06 -3.27
C ARG A 28 -4.01 13.13 -1.83
N ALA A 29 -2.89 12.47 -1.56
CA ALA A 29 -2.26 12.47 -0.26
C ALA A 29 -1.77 13.89 0.13
N LEU A 30 -1.16 14.60 -0.83
CA LEU A 30 -0.72 15.99 -0.63
C LEU A 30 -1.90 16.94 -0.44
N GLU A 31 -2.97 16.79 -1.22
CA GLU A 31 -4.21 17.55 -1.07
C GLU A 31 -4.86 17.34 0.30
N MET A 32 -4.88 16.10 0.80
CA MET A 32 -5.39 15.81 2.14
C MET A 32 -4.54 16.47 3.23
N LEU A 33 -3.20 16.38 3.13
CA LEU A 33 -2.29 17.02 4.07
C LEU A 33 -2.41 18.55 4.03
N GLY A 34 -2.51 19.14 2.82
CA GLY A 34 -2.66 20.58 2.64
C GLY A 34 -4.00 21.11 3.17
N ARG A 35 -5.08 20.32 3.12
CA ARG A 35 -6.36 20.70 3.74
C ARG A 35 -6.28 20.75 5.27
N GLU A 36 -5.59 19.80 5.89
CA GLU A 36 -5.39 19.80 7.35
C GLU A 36 -4.44 20.92 7.79
N LEU A 37 -3.36 21.12 7.03
CA LEU A 37 -2.36 22.17 7.25
C LEU A 37 -2.61 23.37 6.34
N GLY A 38 -3.82 23.95 6.40
CA GLY A 38 -4.25 25.00 5.46
C GLY A 38 -3.41 26.30 5.41
N HIS A 39 -2.41 26.43 6.28
CA HIS A 39 -1.46 27.54 6.31
C HIS A 39 -0.10 27.22 5.66
N ALA A 40 0.18 25.95 5.36
CA ALA A 40 1.44 25.50 4.77
C ALA A 40 1.38 25.53 3.24
N ASP A 41 2.49 25.90 2.60
CA ASP A 41 2.62 25.93 1.14
C ASP A 41 2.87 24.52 0.60
N MET A 42 1.91 23.99 -0.16
CA MET A 42 1.98 22.67 -0.80
C MET A 42 3.13 22.54 -1.82
N SER A 43 3.72 23.65 -2.28
CA SER A 43 4.82 23.63 -3.25
C SER A 43 6.20 23.66 -2.61
N THR A 44 6.31 24.05 -1.34
CA THR A 44 7.61 24.27 -0.68
C THR A 44 7.75 23.66 0.71
N GLU A 45 6.65 23.52 1.46
CA GLU A 45 6.66 23.10 2.87
C GLU A 45 6.09 21.69 3.08
N LEU A 46 5.28 21.19 2.15
CA LEU A 46 4.63 19.89 2.26
C LEU A 46 5.10 18.93 1.15
N ALA A 47 5.19 17.66 1.51
CA ALA A 47 5.39 16.57 0.58
C ALA A 47 4.60 15.35 1.04
N ALA A 48 4.01 14.62 0.10
CA ALA A 48 3.35 13.36 0.37
C ALA A 48 3.63 12.37 -0.76
N ALA A 49 3.79 11.10 -0.41
CA ALA A 49 3.99 10.02 -1.36
C ALA A 49 3.29 8.76 -0.86
N VAL A 50 2.62 8.05 -1.77
CA VAL A 50 2.01 6.76 -1.51
C VAL A 50 3.05 5.67 -1.70
N ILE A 51 3.64 5.25 -0.57
CA ILE A 51 4.75 4.28 -0.56
C ILE A 51 4.26 2.85 -0.79
N CYS A 52 3.01 2.56 -0.41
CA CYS A 52 2.36 1.29 -0.68
C CYS A 52 0.87 1.46 -0.94
N ALA A 53 0.34 0.60 -1.81
CA ALA A 53 -1.06 0.58 -2.17
C ALA A 53 -1.56 -0.87 -2.29
N PRO A 54 -2.88 -1.09 -2.26
CA PRO A 54 -3.46 -2.40 -2.52
C PRO A 54 -3.04 -2.93 -3.89
N HIS A 55 -2.97 -4.26 -4.01
CA HIS A 55 -2.59 -4.90 -5.27
C HIS A 55 -3.54 -4.48 -6.41
N PRO A 56 -3.05 -4.04 -7.58
CA PRO A 56 -3.88 -3.54 -8.68
C PRO A 56 -4.98 -4.51 -9.11
N VAL A 57 -4.68 -5.81 -9.15
CA VAL A 57 -5.69 -6.85 -9.45
C VAL A 57 -6.88 -6.80 -8.49
N ARG A 58 -6.65 -6.56 -7.20
CA ARG A 58 -7.74 -6.45 -6.21
C ARG A 58 -8.59 -5.22 -6.54
N VAL A 59 -7.96 -4.05 -6.72
CA VAL A 59 -8.66 -2.80 -7.06
C VAL A 59 -9.53 -2.96 -8.31
N VAL A 60 -8.95 -3.51 -9.37
CA VAL A 60 -9.62 -3.71 -10.67
C VAL A 60 -10.78 -4.72 -10.54
N GLN A 61 -10.63 -5.76 -9.73
CA GLN A 61 -11.72 -6.70 -9.43
C GLN A 61 -12.87 -6.04 -8.66
N GLU A 62 -12.57 -5.22 -7.63
CA GLU A 62 -13.60 -4.46 -6.89
C GLU A 62 -14.34 -3.46 -7.80
N GLN A 63 -13.65 -2.90 -8.80
CA GLN A 63 -14.24 -2.05 -9.84
C GLN A 63 -15.05 -2.81 -10.91
N GLY A 64 -15.24 -4.13 -10.75
CA GLY A 64 -16.05 -4.95 -11.66
C GLY A 64 -15.29 -5.48 -12.90
N TYR A 65 -14.00 -5.20 -13.03
CA TYR A 65 -13.18 -5.74 -14.09
C TYR A 65 -12.62 -7.10 -13.67
N GLY A 66 -13.38 -8.17 -13.95
CA GLY A 66 -12.90 -9.53 -13.72
C GLY A 66 -11.80 -9.96 -14.72
N PRO A 67 -11.07 -11.06 -14.47
CA PRO A 67 -10.00 -11.55 -15.36
C PRO A 67 -10.43 -11.85 -16.80
N LYS A 68 -11.73 -12.07 -17.03
CA LYS A 68 -12.32 -12.29 -18.36
C LYS A 68 -12.76 -11.00 -19.05
N HIS A 69 -12.67 -9.85 -18.38
CA HIS A 69 -13.07 -8.56 -18.93
C HIS A 69 -12.02 -8.07 -19.93
N ALA A 70 -12.44 -7.60 -21.10
CA ALA A 70 -11.53 -7.20 -22.18
C ALA A 70 -10.54 -6.10 -21.77
N GLN A 71 -10.94 -5.24 -20.84
CA GLN A 71 -10.14 -4.13 -20.32
C GLN A 71 -9.33 -4.47 -19.06
N PHE A 72 -9.38 -5.69 -18.54
CA PHE A 72 -8.74 -6.07 -17.26
C PHE A 72 -7.26 -5.66 -17.19
N ASN A 73 -6.49 -6.01 -18.21
CA ASN A 73 -5.06 -5.69 -18.26
C ASN A 73 -4.80 -4.19 -18.44
N ALA A 74 -5.66 -3.49 -19.17
CA ALA A 74 -5.55 -2.04 -19.34
C ALA A 74 -5.79 -1.32 -18.01
N GLN A 75 -6.79 -1.75 -17.25
CA GLN A 75 -7.10 -1.17 -15.94
C GLN A 75 -6.03 -1.46 -14.89
N ILE A 76 -5.40 -2.64 -14.94
CA ILE A 76 -4.22 -2.93 -14.11
C ILE A 76 -3.07 -1.95 -14.43
N ALA A 77 -2.82 -1.67 -15.71
CA ALA A 77 -1.78 -0.73 -16.11
C ALA A 77 -2.08 0.69 -15.63
N GLU A 78 -3.33 1.14 -15.70
CA GLU A 78 -3.77 2.45 -15.21
C GLU A 78 -3.63 2.58 -13.69
N CYS A 79 -4.02 1.55 -12.92
CA CYS A 79 -3.82 1.50 -11.48
C CYS A 79 -2.33 1.61 -11.11
N ASN A 80 -1.45 0.90 -11.83
CA ASN A 80 -0.01 0.97 -11.61
C ASN A 80 0.58 2.34 -11.95
N ALA A 81 0.12 2.97 -13.03
CA ALA A 81 0.58 4.30 -13.43
C ALA A 81 0.20 5.39 -12.41
N SER A 82 -0.93 5.19 -11.72
CA SER A 82 -1.46 6.15 -10.74
C SER A 82 -0.70 6.15 -9.41
N ILE A 83 0.15 5.15 -9.14
CA ILE A 83 0.83 4.99 -7.85
C ILE A 83 2.33 4.77 -8.10
N PRO A 84 3.09 5.85 -8.33
CA PRO A 84 4.53 5.74 -8.59
C PRO A 84 5.21 5.09 -7.38
N ASN A 85 5.98 4.03 -7.62
CA ASN A 85 6.68 3.21 -6.61
C ASN A 85 5.82 2.20 -5.82
N SER A 86 4.56 1.97 -6.24
CA SER A 86 3.73 0.86 -5.76
C SER A 86 4.54 -0.45 -5.73
N GLY A 87 4.85 -0.90 -4.53
CA GLY A 87 5.42 -2.20 -4.28
C GLY A 87 6.96 -2.30 -4.27
N VAL A 88 7.70 -1.20 -4.30
CA VAL A 88 9.18 -1.26 -4.10
C VAL A 88 9.50 -1.80 -2.71
N VAL A 89 8.83 -1.30 -1.67
CA VAL A 89 8.99 -1.78 -0.29
C VAL A 89 8.51 -3.22 -0.15
N SER A 90 7.34 -3.56 -0.70
CA SER A 90 6.84 -4.95 -0.65
C SER A 90 7.72 -5.92 -1.43
N ALA A 91 8.28 -5.52 -2.57
CA ALA A 91 9.18 -6.34 -3.37
C ALA A 91 10.54 -6.50 -2.69
N ALA A 92 11.07 -5.45 -2.06
CA ALA A 92 12.30 -5.52 -1.27
C ALA A 92 12.14 -6.46 -0.07
N LEU A 93 11.02 -6.36 0.66
CA LEU A 93 10.67 -7.25 1.76
C LEU A 93 10.47 -8.70 1.29
N ALA A 94 9.73 -8.93 0.19
CA ALA A 94 9.57 -10.26 -0.39
C ALA A 94 10.92 -10.87 -0.82
N LYS A 95 11.78 -10.07 -1.44
CA LYS A 95 13.14 -10.49 -1.82
C LYS A 95 14.01 -10.80 -0.60
N ALA A 96 13.89 -10.01 0.48
CA ALA A 96 14.59 -10.28 1.73
C ALA A 96 14.14 -11.61 2.35
N ILE A 97 12.83 -11.89 2.37
CA ILE A 97 12.27 -13.17 2.81
C ILE A 97 12.84 -14.32 1.99
N THR A 98 12.77 -14.24 0.65
CA THR A 98 13.29 -15.30 -0.23
C THR A 98 14.79 -15.53 -0.04
N LEU A 99 15.59 -14.46 0.14
CA LEU A 99 17.02 -14.60 0.40
C LEU A 99 17.30 -15.25 1.75
N LEU A 100 16.53 -14.91 2.79
CA LEU A 100 16.67 -15.52 4.11
C LEU A 100 16.26 -16.99 4.09
N GLU A 101 15.19 -17.36 3.38
CA GLU A 101 14.79 -18.76 3.18
C GLU A 101 15.87 -19.57 2.44
N GLN A 102 16.55 -18.95 1.47
CA GLN A 102 17.65 -19.57 0.72
C GLN A 102 18.92 -19.77 1.57
N VAL A 103 19.20 -18.84 2.50
CA VAL A 103 20.37 -18.90 3.40
C VAL A 103 20.11 -19.76 4.64
N ALA A 104 18.86 -19.83 5.11
CA ALA A 104 18.44 -20.68 6.24
C ALA A 104 18.71 -22.18 6.01
N PHE A 105 18.82 -22.62 4.75
CA PHE A 105 19.20 -23.99 4.41
C PHE A 105 20.68 -24.30 4.75
N VAL A 106 21.50 -23.29 5.07
CA VAL A 106 22.96 -23.40 5.29
C VAL A 106 23.36 -23.14 6.75
N SER A 107 22.49 -22.57 7.60
CA SER A 107 22.86 -22.16 8.97
C SER A 107 22.33 -23.08 10.09
N HIS A 108 23.07 -23.14 11.19
CA HIS A 108 22.81 -23.99 12.37
C HIS A 108 21.55 -23.54 13.15
N GLU A 109 20.98 -24.46 13.96
CA GLU A 109 19.70 -24.39 14.70
C GLU A 109 19.53 -23.23 15.73
N SER A 110 20.31 -22.16 15.69
CA SER A 110 20.29 -21.07 16.69
C SER A 110 20.34 -19.64 16.15
N ASP A 111 20.28 -19.42 14.82
CA ASP A 111 20.59 -18.11 14.24
C ASP A 111 19.43 -17.08 14.21
N GLY A 112 18.28 -17.36 14.83
CA GLY A 112 17.15 -16.41 14.89
C GLY A 112 16.48 -16.12 13.54
N THR A 113 16.89 -16.81 12.47
CA THR A 113 16.38 -16.61 11.10
C THR A 113 14.87 -16.79 10.99
N ALA A 114 14.29 -17.71 11.76
CA ALA A 114 12.84 -17.93 11.79
C ALA A 114 12.08 -16.73 12.37
N GLU A 115 12.60 -16.09 13.41
CA GLU A 115 11.99 -14.89 14.00
C GLU A 115 12.08 -13.69 13.05
N VAL A 116 13.24 -13.48 12.43
CA VAL A 116 13.42 -12.43 11.40
C VAL A 116 12.50 -12.64 10.20
N LEU A 117 12.27 -13.88 9.78
CA LEU A 117 11.31 -14.20 8.72
C LEU A 117 9.88 -13.84 9.11
N VAL A 118 9.46 -14.15 10.34
CA VAL A 118 8.14 -13.78 10.86
C VAL A 118 7.98 -12.26 10.93
N ASP A 119 8.99 -11.53 11.40
CA ASP A 119 8.97 -10.07 11.46
C ASP A 119 8.88 -9.44 10.07
N LEU A 120 9.62 -9.97 9.09
CA LEU A 120 9.57 -9.51 7.70
C LEU A 120 8.24 -9.85 7.03
N GLN A 121 7.68 -11.03 7.28
CA GLN A 121 6.34 -11.41 6.80
C GLN A 121 5.27 -10.50 7.40
N THR A 122 5.38 -10.17 8.69
CA THR A 122 4.48 -9.24 9.38
C THR A 122 4.61 -7.83 8.82
N ALA A 123 5.84 -7.33 8.65
CA ALA A 123 6.11 -6.04 8.02
C ALA A 123 5.58 -6.00 6.58
N LEU A 124 5.72 -7.09 5.82
CA LEU A 124 5.19 -7.21 4.47
C LEU A 124 3.66 -7.18 4.45
N ALA A 125 2.99 -7.89 5.36
CA ALA A 125 1.53 -7.90 5.47
C ALA A 125 0.98 -6.52 5.86
N LEU A 126 1.66 -5.82 6.78
CA LEU A 126 1.34 -4.45 7.18
C LEU A 126 1.49 -3.46 6.01
N VAL A 127 2.57 -3.58 5.23
CA VAL A 127 2.82 -2.75 4.06
C VAL A 127 1.79 -3.05 2.96
N LYS A 128 1.49 -4.32 2.67
CA LYS A 128 0.53 -4.72 1.63
C LYS A 128 -0.93 -4.48 1.99
N GLY A 129 -1.24 -4.22 3.26
CA GLY A 129 -2.62 -4.07 3.74
C GLY A 129 -3.43 -5.36 3.64
N GLU A 130 -2.79 -6.53 3.84
CA GLU A 130 -3.47 -7.84 3.77
C GLU A 130 -4.40 -8.09 4.96
N GLN A 131 -4.23 -7.37 6.07
CA GLN A 131 -5.11 -7.40 7.25
C GLN A 131 -5.61 -5.99 7.56
N PRO A 132 -6.92 -5.74 7.78
CA PRO A 132 -7.44 -4.43 8.18
C PRO A 132 -6.84 -3.97 9.53
N ILE A 133 -6.66 -2.66 9.72
CA ILE A 133 -6.22 -2.06 11.00
C ILE A 133 -7.39 -1.58 11.86
N SER A 134 -8.61 -1.68 11.35
CA SER A 134 -9.81 -1.31 12.08
C SER A 134 -10.97 -2.23 11.71
N ASP A 135 -11.73 -2.64 12.73
CA ASP A 135 -12.97 -3.41 12.60
C ASP A 135 -14.13 -2.47 12.21
N ILE A 136 -13.99 -1.76 11.10
CA ILE A 136 -15.03 -0.83 10.65
C ILE A 136 -16.29 -1.64 10.34
N MET A 137 -17.30 -1.50 11.20
CA MET A 137 -18.63 -2.08 11.03
C MET A 137 -19.41 -1.20 10.06
N TRP A 138 -19.41 -1.58 8.79
CA TRP A 138 -20.06 -0.84 7.72
C TRP A 138 -21.58 -0.82 7.88
N GLN A 139 -22.17 0.36 7.75
CA GLN A 139 -23.62 0.52 7.59
C GLN A 139 -23.91 0.77 6.11
N PRO A 140 -24.85 0.05 5.49
CA PRO A 140 -25.25 0.33 4.12
C PRO A 140 -25.73 1.78 4.01
N CYS A 141 -25.35 2.46 2.93
CA CYS A 141 -25.83 3.80 2.63
C CYS A 141 -27.38 3.75 2.55
N PRO A 142 -28.12 4.61 3.27
CA PRO A 142 -29.57 4.67 3.12
C PRO A 142 -29.92 4.99 1.65
N GLU A 143 -30.86 4.23 1.09
CA GLU A 143 -31.45 4.49 -0.24
C GLU A 143 -32.07 5.90 -0.33
#